data_AF-A0A5N1J4B7-F1
#
_entry.id   AF-A0A5N1J4B7-F1
#
_cell.length_a   1.000
_cell.length_b   1.000
_cell.length_c   1.000
_cell.angle_alpha   90.00
_cell.angle_beta   90.00
_cell.angle_gamma   90.00
#
_symmetry.space_group_name_H-M   'P 1'
#
loop_
_entity.id
_entity.type
_entity.pdbx_description
1 polymer ?
#
loop_
_entity_poly.entity_id
_entity_poly.type
_entity_poly.pdbx_seq_one_letter_code
_entity_poly.pdbx_strand_id
1 'polypeptide(L)'
;MKNLKPNERELIKLTNFFKKRAEKLIQEGQLNEQEQQVTEACENLANSLYAHAANREAVLEKRKKLSEIVKDQAVCPKCNKSTHLKLNGVALSEQGWRSNKYKCRRCNITFTWNRPNNPWDLVPYLRQVIAEMDVTAHNEQLPSQTREHAAYNRDMMQENLAKLEPVLQTSDEELAEMEQREKEMAKLIHEFKNYLLIEKIKMDNWKEPEA
;
A
#
# COMPACT_ATOMS: atom_id res chain seq x y z
N MET A 1 4.01 -0.31 -18.98
CA MET A 1 4.78 0.91 -18.61
C MET A 1 4.16 1.75 -17.48
N LYS A 2 2.96 1.46 -16.95
CA LYS A 2 2.20 2.48 -16.20
C LYS A 2 2.66 2.80 -14.78
N ASN A 3 3.48 1.98 -14.10
CA ASN A 3 3.76 2.18 -12.66
C ASN A 3 5.25 2.23 -12.27
N LEU A 4 6.13 2.56 -13.22
CA LEU A 4 7.53 2.84 -12.90
C LEU A 4 7.69 4.23 -12.26
N LYS A 5 8.57 4.34 -11.26
CA LYS A 5 9.05 5.60 -10.67
C LYS A 5 9.95 6.36 -11.66
N PRO A 6 10.19 7.67 -11.47
CA PRO A 6 11.02 8.47 -12.37
C PRO A 6 12.43 7.89 -12.60
N ASN A 7 13.12 7.49 -11.53
CA ASN A 7 14.44 6.86 -11.59
C ASN A 7 14.42 5.51 -12.33
N GLU A 8 13.41 4.67 -12.10
CA GLU A 8 13.22 3.40 -12.81
C GLU A 8 13.00 3.64 -14.32
N ARG A 9 12.19 4.65 -14.68
CA ARG A 9 11.96 5.02 -16.09
C ARG A 9 13.23 5.51 -16.78
N GLU A 10 14.03 6.32 -16.08
CA GLU A 10 15.32 6.79 -16.60
C GLU A 10 16.27 5.63 -16.87
N LEU A 11 16.36 4.67 -15.94
CA LEU A 11 17.22 3.51 -16.12
C LEU A 11 16.74 2.64 -17.29
N ILE A 12 15.44 2.38 -17.40
CA ILE A 12 14.85 1.65 -18.53
C ILE A 12 15.15 2.35 -19.87
N LYS A 13 15.13 3.69 -19.93
CA LYS A 13 15.52 4.42 -21.14
C LYS A 13 16.98 4.16 -21.50
N LEU A 14 17.86 4.15 -20.51
CA LEU A 14 19.29 3.88 -20.69
C LEU A 14 19.52 2.42 -21.14
N THR A 15 18.87 1.46 -20.49
CA THR A 15 18.84 0.05 -20.90
C THR A 15 18.40 -0.11 -22.36
N ASN A 16 17.32 0.57 -22.77
CA ASN A 16 16.83 0.51 -24.14
C ASN A 16 17.81 1.10 -25.17
N PHE A 17 18.64 2.07 -24.76
CA PHE A 17 19.72 2.58 -25.61
C PHE A 17 20.77 1.51 -25.87
N PHE A 18 21.24 0.81 -24.83
CA PHE A 18 22.20 -0.29 -24.96
C PHE A 18 21.64 -1.46 -25.76
N LYS A 19 20.38 -1.84 -25.53
CA LYS A 19 19.71 -2.89 -26.30
C LYS A 19 19.64 -2.58 -27.81
N LYS A 20 19.19 -1.38 -28.19
CA LYS A 20 19.15 -0.96 -29.60
C LYS A 20 20.53 -0.92 -30.25
N ARG A 21 21.57 -0.62 -29.47
CA ARG A 21 22.95 -0.63 -29.95
C ARG A 21 23.43 -2.07 -30.18
N ALA A 22 23.18 -2.97 -29.24
CA ALA A 22 23.52 -4.38 -29.39
C ALA A 22 22.84 -4.99 -30.61
N GLU A 23 21.57 -4.67 -30.85
CA GLU A 23 20.83 -5.07 -32.05
C GLU A 23 21.53 -4.63 -33.35
N LYS A 24 22.10 -3.42 -33.39
CA LYS A 24 22.90 -2.93 -34.53
C LYS A 24 24.22 -3.68 -34.67
N LEU A 25 24.95 -3.86 -33.58
CA LEU A 25 26.25 -4.54 -33.59
C LEU A 25 26.13 -6.03 -33.98
N ILE A 26 25.00 -6.66 -33.64
CA ILE A 26 24.66 -8.01 -34.11
C ILE A 26 24.47 -8.00 -35.63
N GLN A 27 23.76 -7.02 -36.19
CA GLN A 27 23.56 -6.88 -37.64
C GLN A 27 24.87 -6.61 -38.38
N GLU A 28 25.78 -5.86 -37.76
CA GLU A 28 27.10 -5.52 -38.30
C GLU A 28 28.15 -6.62 -38.08
N GLY A 29 27.83 -7.67 -37.30
CA GLY A 29 28.75 -8.77 -36.97
C GLY A 29 29.89 -8.35 -36.03
N GLN A 30 29.72 -7.26 -35.28
CA GLN A 30 30.75 -6.63 -34.45
C GLN A 30 30.48 -6.73 -32.94
N LEU A 31 29.45 -7.48 -32.53
CA LEU A 31 29.13 -7.62 -31.10
C LEU A 31 30.26 -8.40 -30.38
N ASN A 32 30.91 -7.73 -29.43
CA ASN A 32 31.91 -8.38 -28.58
C ASN A 32 31.27 -8.96 -27.30
N GLU A 33 32.02 -9.82 -26.60
CA GLU A 33 31.55 -10.52 -25.39
C GLU A 33 31.15 -9.54 -24.27
N GLN A 34 31.84 -8.40 -24.13
CA GLN A 34 31.50 -7.40 -23.12
C GLN A 34 30.16 -6.72 -23.42
N GLU A 35 29.90 -6.35 -24.67
CA GLU A 35 28.64 -5.75 -25.11
C GLU A 35 27.47 -6.74 -24.96
N GLN A 36 27.73 -8.04 -25.16
CA GLN A 36 26.76 -9.09 -24.91
C GLN A 36 26.40 -9.17 -23.42
N GLN A 37 27.40 -9.18 -22.52
CA GLN A 37 27.18 -9.20 -21.07
C GLN A 37 26.42 -7.96 -20.58
N VAL A 38 26.76 -6.77 -21.08
CA VAL A 38 26.07 -5.52 -20.73
C VAL A 38 24.60 -5.55 -21.18
N THR A 39 24.34 -6.12 -22.37
CA THR A 39 22.98 -6.25 -22.91
C THR A 39 22.14 -7.23 -22.11
N GLU A 40 22.69 -8.38 -21.74
CA GLU A 40 22.01 -9.37 -20.91
C GLU A 40 21.72 -8.82 -19.51
N ALA A 41 22.70 -8.15 -18.88
CA ALA A 41 22.51 -7.50 -17.59
C ALA A 41 21.44 -6.41 -17.65
N CYS A 42 21.40 -5.65 -18.75
CA CYS A 42 20.36 -4.67 -19.03
C CYS A 42 18.95 -5.31 -19.10
N GLU A 43 18.79 -6.40 -19.83
CA GLU A 43 17.50 -7.09 -19.95
C GLU A 43 17.02 -7.68 -18.63
N ASN A 44 17.92 -8.35 -17.91
CA ASN A 44 17.64 -8.92 -16.59
C ASN A 44 17.19 -7.85 -15.60
N LEU A 45 17.88 -6.70 -15.59
CA LEU A 45 17.49 -5.59 -14.72
C LEU A 45 16.15 -4.99 -15.14
N ALA A 46 15.91 -4.79 -16.42
CA ALA A 46 14.62 -4.27 -16.89
C ALA A 46 13.45 -5.16 -16.47
N ASN A 47 13.60 -6.49 -16.62
CA ASN A 47 12.61 -7.46 -16.17
C ASN A 47 12.38 -7.40 -14.66
N SER A 48 13.46 -7.30 -13.88
CA SER A 48 13.39 -7.14 -12.42
C SER A 48 12.65 -5.87 -12.01
N LEU A 49 12.91 -4.73 -12.68
CA LEU A 49 12.22 -3.47 -12.43
C LEU A 49 10.72 -3.54 -12.75
N TYR A 50 10.36 -4.17 -13.86
CA TYR A 50 8.95 -4.36 -14.21
C TYR A 50 8.23 -5.27 -13.21
N ALA A 51 8.85 -6.37 -12.81
CA ALA A 51 8.30 -7.28 -11.81
C ALA A 51 8.14 -6.59 -10.45
N HIS A 52 9.14 -5.81 -10.01
CA HIS A 52 9.08 -5.05 -8.77
C HIS A 52 7.96 -3.99 -8.80
N ALA A 53 7.84 -3.24 -9.90
CA ALA A 53 6.78 -2.24 -10.06
C ALA A 53 5.38 -2.87 -10.06
N ALA A 54 5.20 -4.05 -10.66
CA ALA A 54 3.94 -4.80 -10.64
C ALA A 54 3.61 -5.31 -9.22
N ASN A 55 4.61 -5.83 -8.49
CA ASN A 55 4.43 -6.26 -7.10
C ASN A 55 4.00 -5.08 -6.21
N ARG A 56 4.68 -3.94 -6.33
CA ARG A 56 4.33 -2.71 -5.60
C ARG A 56 2.89 -2.29 -5.82
N GLU A 57 2.42 -2.30 -7.07
CA GLU A 57 1.03 -2.00 -7.39
C GLU A 57 0.07 -3.01 -6.76
N ALA A 58 0.37 -4.30 -6.82
CA ALA A 58 -0.47 -5.34 -6.24
C ALA A 58 -0.61 -5.20 -4.72
N VAL A 59 0.49 -4.96 -4.00
CA VAL A 59 0.49 -4.77 -2.54
C VAL A 59 -0.31 -3.53 -2.14
N LEU A 60 -0.10 -2.41 -2.83
CA LEU A 60 -0.83 -1.16 -2.55
C LEU A 60 -2.33 -1.30 -2.85
N GLU A 61 -2.71 -1.98 -3.93
CA GLU A 61 -4.10 -2.20 -4.28
C GLU A 61 -4.80 -3.13 -3.28
N LYS A 62 -4.13 -4.20 -2.83
CA LYS A 62 -4.65 -5.05 -1.73
C LYS A 62 -4.91 -4.21 -0.47
N ARG A 63 -3.93 -3.40 -0.06
CA ARG A 63 -4.04 -2.57 1.14
C ARG A 63 -5.16 -1.53 1.02
N LYS A 64 -5.33 -0.93 -0.16
CA LYS A 64 -6.43 -0.02 -0.44
C LYS A 64 -7.79 -0.73 -0.30
N LYS A 65 -7.95 -1.91 -0.89
CA LYS A 65 -9.18 -2.71 -0.75
C LYS A 65 -9.49 -3.04 0.70
N LEU A 66 -8.48 -3.39 1.50
CA LEU A 66 -8.66 -3.61 2.94
C LEU A 66 -9.16 -2.35 3.63
N SER A 67 -8.60 -1.18 3.31
CA SER A 67 -9.04 0.10 3.88
C SER A 67 -10.52 0.41 3.60
N GLU A 68 -11.08 -0.09 2.51
CA GLU A 68 -12.46 0.12 2.08
C GLU A 68 -13.46 -0.89 2.70
N ILE A 69 -12.99 -1.93 3.41
CA ILE A 69 -13.86 -2.93 4.06
C ILE A 69 -14.74 -2.29 5.14
N VAL A 70 -14.22 -1.27 5.83
CA VAL A 70 -14.96 -0.58 6.88
C VAL A 70 -15.96 0.39 6.22
N LYS A 71 -17.19 -0.10 6.06
CA LYS A 71 -18.29 0.70 5.51
C LYS A 71 -18.77 1.72 6.52
N ASP A 72 -18.84 2.98 6.09
CA ASP A 72 -19.43 4.04 6.88
C ASP A 72 -20.96 3.97 6.82
N GLN A 73 -21.58 3.72 7.97
CA GLN A 73 -23.04 3.73 8.15
C GLN A 73 -23.51 4.93 9.00
N ALA A 74 -22.79 6.05 8.96
CA ALA A 74 -23.16 7.24 9.69
C ALA A 74 -24.55 7.74 9.29
N VAL A 75 -25.31 8.13 10.31
CA VAL A 75 -26.60 8.82 10.17
C VAL A 75 -26.54 10.12 10.94
N CYS A 76 -27.21 11.16 10.42
CA CYS A 76 -27.33 12.41 11.15
C CYS A 76 -28.08 12.18 12.47
N PRO A 77 -27.53 12.55 13.65
CA PRO A 77 -28.19 12.33 14.93
C PRO A 77 -29.47 13.16 15.12
N LYS A 78 -29.71 14.18 14.28
CA LYS A 78 -30.91 15.01 14.33
C LYS A 78 -32.03 14.55 13.39
N CYS A 79 -31.70 14.10 12.18
CA CYS A 79 -32.72 13.72 11.18
C CYS A 79 -32.69 12.23 10.79
N ASN A 80 -31.75 11.45 11.34
CA ASN A 80 -31.54 10.03 11.06
C ASN A 80 -31.43 9.70 9.55
N LYS A 81 -30.97 10.66 8.75
CA LYS A 81 -30.69 10.47 7.32
C LYS A 81 -29.19 10.52 7.06
N SER A 82 -28.70 9.56 6.28
CA SER A 82 -27.32 9.51 5.76
C SER A 82 -27.16 10.30 4.46
N THR A 83 -28.23 10.44 3.67
CA THR A 83 -28.23 11.07 2.34
C THR A 83 -27.77 12.54 2.31
N HIS A 84 -27.86 13.24 3.43
CA HIS A 84 -27.47 14.64 3.56
C HIS A 84 -26.10 14.84 4.21
N LEU A 85 -25.36 13.77 4.47
CA LEU A 85 -24.05 13.85 5.12
C LEU A 85 -22.96 14.18 4.10
N LYS A 86 -22.10 15.13 4.47
CA LYS A 86 -20.85 15.44 3.77
C LYS A 86 -19.70 15.12 4.72
N LEU A 87 -18.73 14.32 4.27
CA LEU A 87 -17.48 14.13 4.99
C LEU A 87 -16.77 15.49 5.11
N ASN A 88 -16.44 15.86 6.34
CA ASN A 88 -15.89 17.17 6.71
C ASN A 88 -14.49 17.05 7.36
N GLY A 89 -13.98 15.83 7.52
CA GLY A 89 -12.63 15.59 8.05
C GLY A 89 -12.56 14.29 8.83
N VAL A 90 -11.45 14.13 9.54
CA VAL A 90 -11.17 13.00 10.43
C VAL A 90 -10.96 13.51 11.85
N ALA A 91 -11.47 12.78 12.83
CA ALA A 91 -11.23 12.97 14.26
C ALA A 91 -10.30 11.86 14.76
N LEU A 92 -9.42 12.19 15.70
CA LEU A 92 -8.73 11.19 16.51
C LEU A 92 -9.49 11.03 17.82
N SER A 93 -9.75 9.80 18.26
CA SER A 93 -10.27 9.55 19.61
C SER A 93 -9.16 9.72 20.65
N GLU A 94 -9.55 9.75 21.93
CA GLU A 94 -8.60 9.73 23.05
C GLU A 94 -7.71 8.48 23.03
N GLN A 95 -8.26 7.38 22.53
CA GLN A 95 -7.58 6.09 22.38
C GLN A 95 -6.80 5.96 21.06
N GLY A 96 -6.78 7.01 20.23
CA GLY A 96 -5.93 7.08 19.04
C GLY A 96 -6.51 6.52 17.74
N TRP A 97 -7.77 6.08 17.69
CA TRP A 97 -8.37 5.63 16.43
C TRP A 97 -8.98 6.79 15.63
N ARG A 98 -8.91 6.69 14.30
CA ARG A 98 -9.46 7.69 13.39
C ARG A 98 -10.92 7.42 13.06
N SER A 99 -11.73 8.45 13.20
CA SER A 99 -13.18 8.44 12.97
C SER A 99 -13.58 9.54 12.00
N ASN A 100 -14.65 9.34 11.24
CA ASN A 100 -15.10 10.34 10.27
C ASN A 100 -15.91 11.46 10.94
N LYS A 101 -15.63 12.71 10.55
CA LYS A 101 -16.44 13.89 10.90
C LYS A 101 -17.38 14.21 9.75
N TYR A 102 -18.64 14.44 10.07
CA TYR A 102 -19.69 14.73 9.11
C TYR A 102 -20.36 16.07 9.35
N LYS A 103 -20.68 16.77 8.27
CA LYS A 103 -21.64 17.88 8.26
C LYS A 103 -22.95 17.42 7.64
N CYS A 104 -24.05 17.47 8.39
CA CYS A 104 -25.38 17.27 7.82
C CYS A 104 -25.82 18.56 7.12
N ARG A 105 -26.02 18.53 5.80
CA ARG A 105 -26.44 19.69 5.01
C ARG A 105 -27.88 20.13 5.31
N ARG A 106 -28.73 19.21 5.75
CA ARG A 106 -30.14 19.49 6.11
C ARG A 106 -30.28 20.12 7.49
N CYS A 107 -29.61 19.54 8.49
CA CYS A 107 -29.69 20.00 9.88
C CYS A 107 -28.65 21.07 10.24
N ASN A 108 -27.72 21.35 9.32
CA ASN A 108 -26.58 22.25 9.49
C ASN A 108 -25.77 22.01 10.78
N ILE A 109 -25.60 20.74 11.16
CA ILE A 109 -24.76 20.34 12.31
C ILE A 109 -23.52 19.60 11.84
N THR A 110 -22.48 19.67 12.66
CA THR A 110 -21.28 18.85 12.53
C THR A 110 -21.23 17.85 13.69
N PHE A 111 -20.89 16.60 13.40
CA PHE A 111 -20.72 15.57 14.41
C PHE A 111 -19.62 14.59 13.99
N THR A 112 -19.05 13.87 14.96
CA THR A 112 -18.13 12.76 14.72
C THR A 112 -18.94 11.47 14.78
N TRP A 113 -18.77 10.60 13.78
CA TRP A 113 -19.26 9.23 13.87
C TRP A 113 -18.23 8.42 14.65
N ASN A 114 -18.51 8.13 15.93
CA ASN A 114 -17.56 7.52 16.87
C ASN A 114 -17.34 6.03 16.60
N ARG A 115 -17.02 5.68 15.36
CA ARG A 115 -16.55 4.37 14.92
C ARG A 115 -15.34 4.57 14.01
N PRO A 116 -14.34 3.69 14.10
CA PRO A 116 -13.17 3.74 13.22
C PRO A 116 -13.54 3.76 11.74
N ASN A 117 -12.77 4.48 10.95
CA ASN A 117 -12.98 4.62 9.50
C ASN A 117 -12.05 3.73 8.66
N ASN A 118 -11.26 2.88 9.30
CA ASN A 118 -10.32 1.96 8.65
C ASN A 118 -10.14 0.70 9.53
N PRO A 119 -9.73 -0.44 8.95
CA PRO A 119 -9.73 -1.71 9.68
C PRO A 119 -8.60 -1.82 10.72
N TRP A 120 -7.47 -1.13 10.53
CA TRP A 120 -6.38 -1.11 11.52
C TRP A 120 -6.82 -0.46 12.83
N ASP A 121 -7.56 0.64 12.73
CA ASP A 121 -8.13 1.32 13.89
C ASP A 121 -9.38 0.61 14.44
N LEU A 122 -10.02 -0.25 13.62
CA LEU A 122 -11.16 -1.08 14.04
C LEU A 122 -10.75 -2.17 15.04
N VAL A 123 -9.56 -2.75 14.89
CA VAL A 123 -9.02 -3.78 15.80
C VAL A 123 -8.97 -3.30 17.26
N PRO A 124 -8.25 -2.22 17.63
CA PRO A 124 -8.20 -1.75 19.02
C PRO A 124 -9.57 -1.29 19.53
N TYR A 125 -10.42 -0.73 18.66
CA TYR A 125 -11.80 -0.39 19.02
C TYR A 125 -12.62 -1.63 19.38
N LEU A 126 -12.58 -2.69 18.57
CA LEU A 126 -13.30 -3.94 18.85
C LEU A 126 -12.81 -4.59 20.14
N ARG A 127 -11.50 -4.58 20.40
CA ARG A 127 -10.93 -5.08 21.67
C ARG A 127 -11.52 -4.35 22.89
N GLN A 128 -11.67 -3.04 22.81
CA GLN A 128 -12.31 -2.28 23.87
C GLN A 128 -13.80 -2.63 24.02
N VAL A 129 -14.55 -2.68 22.92
CA VAL A 129 -15.98 -3.04 22.95
C VAL A 129 -16.18 -4.44 23.53
N ILE A 130 -15.32 -5.40 23.16
CA ILE A 130 -15.33 -6.76 23.72
C ILE A 130 -15.09 -6.72 25.23
N ALA A 131 -14.15 -5.92 25.73
CA ALA A 131 -13.89 -5.79 27.16
C ALA A 131 -15.10 -5.19 27.91
N GLU A 132 -15.76 -4.18 27.35
CA GLU A 132 -16.97 -3.59 27.94
C GLU A 132 -18.15 -4.60 27.96
N MET A 133 -18.29 -5.40 26.90
CA MET A 133 -19.29 -6.48 26.85
C MET A 133 -18.97 -7.59 27.86
N ASP A 134 -17.70 -7.91 28.07
CA ASP A 134 -17.29 -8.92 29.03
C ASP A 134 -17.61 -8.50 30.48
N VAL A 135 -17.36 -7.23 30.83
CA VAL A 135 -17.79 -6.66 32.11
C VAL A 135 -19.31 -6.73 32.27
N THR A 136 -20.05 -6.42 31.20
CA THR A 136 -21.52 -6.47 31.21
C THR A 136 -22.03 -7.90 31.40
N ALA A 137 -21.43 -8.87 30.71
CA ALA A 137 -21.80 -10.28 30.78
C ALA A 137 -21.61 -10.88 32.20
N HIS A 138 -20.61 -10.40 32.95
CA HIS A 138 -20.31 -10.87 34.30
C HIS A 138 -20.96 -10.03 35.41
N ASN A 139 -21.68 -8.96 35.08
CA ASN A 139 -22.34 -8.13 36.08
C ASN A 139 -23.64 -8.76 36.61
N GLU A 140 -23.54 -9.46 37.74
CA GLU A 140 -24.67 -10.18 38.37
C GLU A 140 -25.86 -9.29 38.76
N GLN A 141 -25.66 -7.97 38.84
CA GLN A 141 -26.74 -7.02 39.14
C GLN A 141 -27.65 -6.78 37.91
N LEU A 142 -27.21 -7.16 36.71
CA LEU A 142 -27.98 -7.01 35.48
C LEU A 142 -28.90 -8.21 35.23
N PRO A 143 -30.05 -8.00 34.56
CA PRO A 143 -30.94 -9.08 34.13
C PRO A 143 -30.18 -10.15 33.33
N SER A 144 -30.55 -11.44 33.51
CA SER A 144 -29.90 -12.57 32.83
C SER A 144 -29.90 -12.40 31.31
N GLN A 145 -31.02 -11.96 30.73
CA GLN A 145 -31.14 -11.70 29.30
C GLN A 145 -30.10 -10.70 28.78
N THR A 146 -29.83 -9.63 29.52
CA THR A 146 -28.83 -8.62 29.15
C THR A 146 -27.43 -9.21 29.18
N ARG A 147 -27.12 -10.02 30.19
CA ARG A 147 -25.83 -10.71 30.32
C ARG A 147 -25.59 -11.71 29.20
N GLU A 148 -26.60 -12.53 28.90
CA GLU A 148 -26.54 -13.52 27.81
C GLU A 148 -26.36 -12.85 26.45
N HIS A 149 -27.07 -11.74 26.21
CA HIS A 149 -26.91 -10.97 24.97
C HIS A 149 -25.51 -10.34 24.86
N ALA A 150 -24.96 -9.83 25.96
CA ALA A 150 -23.59 -9.31 26.00
C ALA A 150 -22.56 -10.40 25.74
N ALA A 151 -22.71 -11.58 26.35
CA ALA A 151 -21.82 -12.73 26.14
C ALA A 151 -21.86 -13.21 24.68
N TYR A 152 -23.06 -13.35 24.10
CA TYR A 152 -23.20 -13.74 22.70
C TYR A 152 -22.52 -12.75 21.74
N ASN A 153 -22.76 -11.45 21.93
CA ASN A 153 -22.15 -10.42 21.08
C ASN A 153 -20.63 -10.36 21.26
N ARG A 154 -20.14 -10.53 22.49
CA ARG A 154 -18.70 -10.61 22.80
C ARG A 154 -18.05 -11.74 22.00
N ASP A 155 -18.61 -12.94 22.06
CA ASP A 155 -18.06 -14.12 21.40
C ASP A 155 -18.05 -13.96 19.87
N MET A 156 -19.15 -13.47 19.31
CA MET A 156 -19.23 -13.16 17.89
C MET A 156 -18.19 -12.11 17.47
N MET A 157 -17.97 -11.07 18.27
CA MET A 157 -16.94 -10.05 17.98
C MET A 157 -15.53 -10.60 18.10
N GLN A 158 -15.25 -11.46 19.10
CA GLN A 158 -13.97 -12.14 19.25
C GLN A 158 -13.64 -13.03 18.05
N GLU A 159 -14.61 -13.83 17.58
CA GLU A 159 -14.43 -14.65 16.39
C GLU A 159 -14.14 -13.83 15.13
N ASN A 160 -14.83 -12.70 14.95
CA ASN A 160 -14.59 -11.81 13.82
C ASN A 160 -13.21 -11.15 13.91
N LEU A 161 -12.79 -10.77 15.12
CA LEU A 161 -11.48 -10.19 15.36
C LEU A 161 -10.36 -11.20 15.06
N ALA A 162 -10.51 -12.45 15.49
CA ALA A 162 -9.57 -13.53 15.22
C ALA A 162 -9.38 -13.81 13.72
N LYS A 163 -10.37 -13.47 12.89
CA LYS A 163 -10.27 -13.56 11.42
C LYS A 163 -9.66 -12.31 10.79
N LEU A 164 -9.95 -11.13 11.33
CA LEU A 164 -9.50 -9.85 10.76
C LEU A 164 -8.04 -9.56 11.06
N GLU A 165 -7.59 -9.78 12.30
CA GLU A 165 -6.22 -9.51 12.74
C GLU A 165 -5.13 -10.15 11.85
N PRO A 166 -5.17 -11.47 11.54
CA PRO A 166 -4.14 -12.09 10.70
C PRO A 166 -4.11 -11.49 9.28
N VAL A 167 -5.28 -11.13 8.72
CA VAL A 167 -5.35 -10.51 7.39
C VAL A 167 -4.65 -9.15 7.37
N LEU A 168 -4.85 -8.33 8.42
CA LEU A 168 -4.18 -7.04 8.53
C LEU A 168 -2.68 -7.19 8.78
N GLN A 169 -2.30 -8.14 9.63
CA GLN A 169 -0.89 -8.44 9.90
C GLN A 169 -0.16 -8.86 8.63
N THR A 170 -0.71 -9.81 7.85
CA THR A 170 -0.11 -10.19 6.57
C THR A 170 -0.01 -9.01 5.61
N SER A 171 -1.02 -8.11 5.59
CA SER A 171 -0.93 -6.90 4.76
C SER A 171 0.15 -5.92 5.22
N ASP A 172 0.44 -5.84 6.51
CA ASP A 172 1.52 -5.02 7.07
C ASP A 172 2.90 -5.63 6.75
N GLU A 173 3.03 -6.95 6.86
CA GLU A 173 4.23 -7.70 6.48
C GLU A 173 4.52 -7.57 4.98
N GLU A 174 3.53 -7.77 4.11
CA GLU A 174 3.67 -7.59 2.65
C GLU A 174 4.13 -6.16 2.30
N LEU A 175 3.60 -5.15 3.00
CA LEU A 175 4.00 -3.76 2.78
C LEU A 175 5.44 -3.52 3.24
N ALA A 176 5.81 -3.98 4.42
CA ALA A 176 7.16 -3.82 4.97
C ALA A 176 8.22 -4.51 4.09
N GLU A 177 7.94 -5.72 3.62
CA GLU A 177 8.81 -6.43 2.67
C GLU A 177 8.96 -5.66 1.35
N MET A 178 7.85 -5.13 0.82
CA MET A 178 7.85 -4.35 -0.41
C MET A 178 8.71 -3.08 -0.25
N GLU A 179 8.53 -2.33 0.83
CA GLU A 179 9.31 -1.12 1.14
C GLU A 179 10.81 -1.42 1.32
N GLN A 180 11.14 -2.57 1.94
CA GLN A 180 12.53 -2.99 2.09
C GLN A 180 13.17 -3.30 0.73
N ARG A 181 12.50 -4.10 -0.11
CA ARG A 181 12.95 -4.38 -1.48
C ARG A 181 13.07 -3.11 -2.31
N GLU A 182 12.21 -2.12 -2.05
CA GLU A 182 12.23 -0.84 -2.75
C GLU A 182 13.48 0.00 -2.42
N LYS A 183 13.96 -0.06 -1.17
CA LYS A 183 15.25 0.55 -0.78
C LYS A 183 16.43 -0.14 -1.45
N GLU A 184 16.41 -1.47 -1.52
CA GLU A 184 17.46 -2.26 -2.18
C GLU A 184 17.47 -1.97 -3.68
N MET A 185 16.30 -1.95 -4.32
CA MET A 185 16.17 -1.62 -5.73
C MET A 185 16.64 -0.21 -6.05
N ALA A 186 16.38 0.76 -5.16
CA ALA A 186 16.88 2.13 -5.34
C ALA A 186 18.42 2.21 -5.37
N LYS A 187 19.10 1.43 -4.50
CA LYS A 187 20.58 1.33 -4.52
C LYS A 187 21.08 0.71 -5.81
N LEU A 188 20.47 -0.42 -6.21
CA LEU A 188 20.83 -1.11 -7.43
C LEU A 188 20.62 -0.23 -8.68
N ILE A 189 19.49 0.49 -8.75
CA ILE A 189 19.21 1.45 -9.82
C ILE A 189 20.32 2.51 -9.89
N HIS A 190 20.74 3.04 -8.74
CA HIS A 190 21.77 4.07 -8.69
C HIS A 190 23.12 3.55 -9.20
N GLU A 191 23.58 2.41 -8.67
CA GLU A 191 24.85 1.78 -9.08
C GLU A 191 24.85 1.42 -10.56
N PHE A 192 23.79 0.78 -11.04
CA PHE A 192 23.69 0.34 -12.42
C PHE A 192 23.55 1.51 -13.40
N LYS A 193 22.82 2.58 -13.02
CA LYS A 193 22.76 3.81 -13.80
C LYS A 193 24.14 4.43 -13.96
N ASN A 194 24.92 4.52 -12.88
CA ASN A 194 26.28 5.07 -12.94
C ASN A 194 27.17 4.22 -13.85
N TYR A 195 27.11 2.90 -13.72
CA TYR A 195 27.85 1.97 -14.59
C TYR A 195 27.49 2.18 -16.07
N LEU A 196 26.20 2.18 -16.41
CA LEU A 196 25.76 2.38 -17.80
C LEU A 196 26.10 3.78 -18.34
N LEU A 197 26.12 4.81 -17.50
CA LEU A 197 26.57 6.15 -17.91
C LEU A 197 28.07 6.15 -18.24
N ILE A 198 28.89 5.47 -17.44
CA ILE A 198 30.32 5.32 -17.70
C ILE A 198 30.54 4.56 -19.01
N GLU A 199 29.85 3.43 -19.21
CA GLU A 199 29.95 2.66 -20.45
C GLU A 199 29.50 3.49 -21.66
N LYS A 200 28.44 4.29 -21.49
CA LYS A 200 28.00 5.20 -22.55
C LYS A 200 29.08 6.24 -22.89
N ILE A 201 29.71 6.86 -21.87
CA ILE A 201 30.79 7.84 -22.08
C ILE A 201 31.99 7.19 -22.76
N LYS A 202 32.42 6.01 -22.33
CA LYS A 202 33.52 5.26 -22.99
C LYS A 202 33.22 5.05 -24.47
N MET A 203 31.99 4.68 -24.80
CA MET A 203 31.56 4.47 -26.18
C MET A 203 31.44 5.76 -26.99
N ASP A 204 30.98 6.85 -26.39
CA ASP A 204 30.88 8.15 -27.06
C ASP A 204 32.29 8.73 -27.32
N ASN A 205 33.24 8.55 -26.39
CA ASN A 205 34.63 8.96 -26.54
C ASN A 205 35.44 8.06 -27.50
N TRP A 206 35.02 6.82 -27.75
CA TRP A 206 35.66 5.94 -28.75
C TRP A 206 35.31 6.32 -30.20
N LYS A 207 34.31 7.18 -30.41
CA LYS A 207 33.95 7.69 -31.75
C LYS A 207 34.74 8.93 -32.17
N GLU A 208 35.64 9.46 -31.34
CA GLU A 208 36.63 10.47 -31.74
C GLU A 208 38.05 9.90 -31.59
N PRO A 209 38.50 9.11 -32.56
CA PRO A 209 39.79 9.38 -33.17
C PRO A 209 39.68 9.51 -34.70
N GLU A 210 40.03 10.72 -35.17
CA GLU A 210 40.35 11.15 -36.54
C GLU A 210 39.17 11.22 -37.54
N ALA A 211 38.81 12.38 -38.08
CA ALA A 211 39.65 13.38 -38.76
C ALA A 211 39.21 14.84 -38.55
#